data_AF-A0A3R7HU99-F1
#
_entry.id   AF-A0A3R7HU99-F1
#
_cell.length_a   1.000
_cell.length_b   1.000
_cell.length_c   1.000
_cell.angle_alpha   90.00
_cell.angle_beta   90.00
_cell.angle_gamma   90.00
#
_symmetry.space_group_name_H-M   'P 1'
#
loop_
_entity.id
_entity.type
_entity.pdbx_description
1 polymer ?
#
loop_
_entity_poly.entity_id
_entity_poly.type
_entity_poly.pdbx_seq_one_letter_code
_entity_poly.pdbx_strand_id
1 'polypeptide(L)'
;MNSLMDVESDTTVTVKDITGGLDVKQHLEELGIKEGVTLDVVATEPVHVHWGPISLAVGDQKVIIARGWADKIYVEKGGETVPLLRLEKGDVGTVKTIEGGKEFEGFLSECGIVKESELIFLSHIPDRTMVLAVEGEEMRMGEGQASKVFVTREGRSTQINYLNDGEKATVERITGGTHLQEKFRQLGLNEGAEITLLRRETVAPTPKQGAYILARIGEQLVTIGHGLAEKVLVE
;
A
#
# COMPACT_ATOMS: atom_id res chain seq x y z
N MET A 1 -11.68 25.32 9.45
CA MET A 1 -11.35 23.95 9.90
C MET A 1 -10.54 23.34 8.79
N ASN A 2 -9.32 22.94 9.10
CA ASN A 2 -8.41 22.37 8.13
C ASN A 2 -8.38 20.85 8.33
N SER A 3 -8.03 20.13 7.27
CA SER A 3 -7.67 18.73 7.43
C SER A 3 -6.38 18.66 8.24
N LEU A 4 -6.22 17.62 9.07
CA LEU A 4 -4.95 17.35 9.74
C LEU A 4 -3.83 17.22 8.69
N MET A 5 -4.15 16.74 7.49
CA MET A 5 -3.23 16.69 6.34
C MET A 5 -2.55 18.03 6.01
N ASP A 6 -3.27 19.14 6.21
CA ASP A 6 -2.82 20.48 5.80
C ASP A 6 -2.10 21.23 6.93
N VAL A 7 -1.89 20.58 8.08
CA VAL A 7 -1.24 21.18 9.24
C VAL A 7 0.28 21.15 9.08
N GLU A 8 0.96 22.23 9.45
CA GLU A 8 2.42 22.28 9.44
C GLU A 8 3.02 21.50 10.62
N SER A 9 4.26 21.02 10.48
CA SER A 9 5.00 20.42 11.60
C SER A 9 5.22 21.43 12.73
N ASP A 10 5.49 20.91 13.92
CA ASP A 10 5.65 21.65 15.17
C ASP A 10 4.42 22.48 15.57
N THR A 11 3.22 22.05 15.14
CA THR A 11 1.95 22.71 15.46
C THR A 11 1.10 21.85 16.39
N THR A 12 0.57 22.45 17.44
CA THR A 12 -0.43 21.82 18.31
C THR A 12 -1.83 22.12 17.78
N VAL A 13 -2.63 21.09 17.55
CA VAL A 13 -4.00 21.19 17.03
C VAL A 13 -4.99 20.38 17.85
N THR A 14 -6.27 20.75 17.81
CA THR A 14 -7.34 20.00 18.48
C THR A 14 -8.28 19.36 17.48
N VAL A 15 -8.54 18.06 17.64
CA VAL A 15 -9.48 17.31 16.80
C VAL A 15 -10.89 17.81 17.03
N LYS A 16 -11.57 18.24 15.97
CA LYS A 16 -12.94 18.74 15.99
C LYS A 16 -13.96 17.78 15.45
N ASP A 17 -13.61 17.06 14.39
CA ASP A 17 -14.47 16.08 13.78
C ASP A 17 -13.63 15.03 13.04
N ILE A 18 -14.20 13.85 12.85
CA ILE A 18 -13.61 12.75 12.10
C ILE A 18 -14.61 12.29 11.05
N THR A 19 -14.22 12.36 9.79
CA THR A 19 -15.05 11.95 8.65
C THR A 19 -14.70 10.51 8.22
N GLY A 20 -15.53 9.87 7.38
CA GLY A 20 -15.21 8.55 6.80
C GLY A 20 -15.86 7.31 7.43
N GLY A 21 -16.91 7.48 8.23
CA GLY A 21 -17.73 6.38 8.74
C GLY A 21 -17.26 5.78 10.06
N LEU A 22 -18.02 4.81 10.58
CA LEU A 22 -17.81 4.21 11.91
C LEU A 22 -16.46 3.49 12.03
N ASP A 23 -16.06 2.74 11.00
CA ASP A 23 -14.80 1.97 11.02
C ASP A 23 -13.57 2.88 11.17
N VAL A 24 -13.57 4.03 10.47
CA VAL A 24 -12.50 5.03 10.58
C VAL A 24 -12.48 5.70 11.95
N LYS A 25 -13.66 6.06 12.49
CA LYS A 25 -13.76 6.66 13.84
C LYS A 25 -13.23 5.71 14.90
N GLN A 26 -13.64 4.44 14.86
CA GLN A 26 -13.22 3.45 15.84
C GLN A 26 -11.70 3.21 15.77
N HIS A 27 -11.14 3.08 14.56
CA HIS A 27 -9.69 2.90 14.40
C HIS A 27 -8.88 4.10 14.90
N LEU A 28 -9.32 5.33 14.60
CA LEU A 28 -8.66 6.53 15.12
C LEU A 28 -8.77 6.63 16.64
N GLU A 29 -9.90 6.20 17.22
CA GLU A 29 -10.08 6.15 18.67
C GLU A 29 -9.14 5.13 19.33
N GLU A 30 -8.89 3.98 18.71
CA GLU A 30 -7.89 2.99 19.15
C GLU A 30 -6.47 3.58 19.17
N LEU A 31 -6.18 4.50 18.24
CA LEU A 31 -4.92 5.27 18.20
C LEU A 31 -4.90 6.45 19.19
N GLY A 32 -5.97 6.67 19.96
CA GLY A 32 -6.12 7.78 20.89
C GLY A 32 -6.60 9.09 20.26
N ILE A 33 -6.97 9.08 18.97
CA ILE A 33 -7.40 10.23 18.19
C ILE A 33 -8.93 10.27 18.17
N LYS A 34 -9.52 11.17 18.96
CA LYS A 34 -10.96 11.41 18.99
C LYS A 34 -11.29 12.89 19.14
N GLU A 35 -12.53 13.25 18.86
CA GLU A 35 -13.02 14.63 19.03
C GLU A 35 -12.67 15.18 20.43
N GLY A 36 -12.07 16.36 20.47
CA GLY A 36 -11.58 17.03 21.67
C GLY A 36 -10.16 16.67 22.11
N VAL A 37 -9.49 15.71 21.45
CA VAL A 37 -8.07 15.40 21.75
C VAL A 37 -7.14 16.41 21.09
N THR A 38 -6.10 16.80 21.83
CA THR A 38 -4.99 17.63 21.33
C THR A 38 -3.87 16.77 20.78
N LEU A 39 -3.36 17.13 19.61
CA LEU A 39 -2.27 16.48 18.90
C LEU A 39 -1.14 17.49 18.72
N ASP A 40 0.09 17.13 19.10
CA ASP A 40 1.27 17.87 18.66
C ASP A 40 1.77 17.25 17.36
N VAL A 41 1.64 17.97 16.24
CA VAL A 41 2.13 17.52 14.94
C VAL A 41 3.65 17.64 14.95
N VAL A 42 4.34 16.51 15.11
CA VAL A 42 5.81 16.45 15.24
C VAL A 42 6.48 16.51 13.87
N ALA A 43 5.91 15.86 12.87
CA ALA A 43 6.42 15.89 11.51
C ALA A 43 5.29 15.65 10.51
N THR A 44 5.25 16.46 9.45
CA THR A 44 4.37 16.30 8.29
C THR A 44 5.15 15.93 7.03
N GLU A 45 6.47 16.05 7.08
CA GLU A 45 7.36 15.53 6.06
C GLU A 45 7.44 14.00 6.14
N PRO A 46 7.54 13.30 4.98
CA PRO A 46 7.74 11.86 4.97
C PRO A 46 9.05 11.53 5.69
N VAL A 47 8.95 10.95 6.89
CA VAL A 47 10.11 10.39 7.63
C VAL A 47 10.79 9.30 6.78
N HIS A 48 10.08 8.73 5.80
CA HIS A 48 10.60 7.79 4.82
C HIS A 48 10.10 8.11 3.41
N VAL A 49 11.03 8.18 2.45
CA VAL A 49 10.68 8.33 1.02
C VAL A 49 10.28 6.97 0.47
N HIS A 50 8.97 6.73 0.32
CA HIS A 50 8.48 5.52 -0.33
C HIS A 50 8.40 5.70 -1.84
N TRP A 51 9.29 5.00 -2.55
CA TRP A 51 9.31 4.94 -4.01
C TRP A 51 8.48 3.73 -4.46
N GLY A 52 7.37 3.95 -5.16
CA GLY A 52 6.58 2.87 -5.77
C GLY A 52 6.07 1.78 -4.79
N PRO A 53 5.70 0.59 -5.31
CA PRO A 53 5.32 -0.57 -4.51
C PRO A 53 6.46 -1.06 -3.62
N ILE A 54 6.14 -1.91 -2.64
CA ILE A 54 7.14 -2.51 -1.74
C ILE A 54 7.28 -3.99 -2.01
N SER A 55 8.51 -4.49 -1.93
CA SER A 55 8.83 -5.91 -2.01
C SER A 55 9.08 -6.46 -0.61
N LEU A 56 8.44 -7.59 -0.31
CA LEU A 56 8.47 -8.27 0.96
C LEU A 56 8.86 -9.74 0.73
N ALA A 57 9.58 -10.33 1.68
CA ALA A 57 9.62 -11.78 1.82
C ALA A 57 8.57 -12.19 2.86
N VAL A 58 7.77 -13.20 2.52
CA VAL A 58 6.72 -13.75 3.40
C VAL A 58 6.82 -15.28 3.29
N GLY A 59 7.31 -15.95 4.33
CA GLY A 59 7.74 -17.34 4.20
C GLY A 59 8.77 -17.53 3.07
N ASP A 60 8.53 -18.48 2.17
CA ASP A 60 9.44 -18.80 1.05
C ASP A 60 9.20 -17.97 -0.22
N GLN A 61 8.22 -17.06 -0.21
CA GLN A 61 7.86 -16.25 -1.39
C GLN A 61 8.30 -14.80 -1.26
N LYS A 62 8.58 -14.19 -2.42
CA LYS A 62 8.76 -12.74 -2.54
C LYS A 62 7.51 -12.15 -3.18
N VAL A 63 6.89 -11.21 -2.48
CA VAL A 63 5.66 -10.56 -2.93
C VAL A 63 5.88 -9.07 -3.06
N ILE A 64 5.27 -8.47 -4.07
CA ILE A 64 5.20 -7.02 -4.26
C ILE A 64 3.80 -6.58 -3.86
N ILE A 65 3.68 -5.56 -3.02
CA ILE A 65 2.38 -4.98 -2.71
C ILE A 65 2.36 -3.50 -3.02
N ALA A 66 1.24 -3.04 -3.57
CA ALA A 66 1.03 -1.64 -3.86
C ALA A 66 1.08 -0.82 -2.57
N ARG A 67 1.58 0.42 -2.65
CA ARG A 67 1.69 1.32 -1.49
C ARG A 67 0.37 1.48 -0.73
N GLY A 68 -0.74 1.65 -1.45
CA GLY A 68 -2.06 1.78 -0.82
C GLY A 68 -2.60 0.50 -0.17
N TRP A 69 -1.96 -0.65 -0.41
CA TRP A 69 -2.21 -1.87 0.36
C TRP A 69 -1.30 -1.90 1.60
N ALA A 70 -0.03 -1.57 1.43
CA ALA A 70 0.93 -1.52 2.53
C ALA A 70 0.56 -0.50 3.64
N ASP A 71 -0.05 0.62 3.27
CA ASP A 71 -0.54 1.66 4.19
C ASP A 71 -1.56 1.14 5.21
N LYS A 72 -2.21 0.02 4.90
CA LYS A 72 -3.26 -0.59 5.70
C LYS A 72 -2.76 -1.73 6.57
N ILE A 73 -1.46 -2.02 6.55
CA ILE A 73 -0.89 -3.16 7.27
C ILE A 73 -0.07 -2.61 8.42
N TYR A 74 -0.34 -3.10 9.63
CA TYR A 74 0.41 -2.76 10.84
C TYR A 74 1.16 -3.98 11.33
N VAL A 75 2.42 -3.78 11.65
CA VAL A 75 3.36 -4.81 12.08
C VAL A 75 3.94 -4.48 13.43
N GLU A 76 4.19 -5.50 14.24
CA GLU A 76 5.00 -5.36 15.44
C GLU A 76 6.48 -5.45 15.06
N LYS A 77 7.26 -4.44 15.48
CA LYS A 77 8.71 -4.39 15.36
C LYS A 77 9.27 -3.88 16.69
N GLY A 78 10.12 -4.68 17.34
CA GLY A 78 10.78 -4.25 18.58
C GLY A 78 9.83 -3.94 19.75
N GLY A 79 8.64 -4.56 19.78
CA GLY A 79 7.62 -4.33 20.80
C GLY A 79 6.67 -3.17 20.52
N GLU A 80 6.84 -2.46 19.41
CA GLU A 80 5.94 -1.39 18.96
C GLU A 80 5.15 -1.83 17.72
N THR A 81 3.88 -1.43 17.67
CA THR A 81 3.06 -1.58 16.46
C THR A 81 3.26 -0.36 15.57
N VAL A 82 3.80 -0.58 14.37
CA VAL A 82 4.08 0.46 13.38
C VAL A 82 3.43 0.11 12.05
N PRO A 83 3.06 1.10 11.21
CA PRO A 83 2.70 0.84 9.82
C PRO A 83 3.81 0.08 9.10
N LEU A 84 3.46 -0.86 8.23
CA LEU A 84 4.39 -1.65 7.42
C LEU A 84 5.34 -0.77 6.60
N LEU A 85 4.86 0.39 6.17
CA LEU A 85 5.65 1.34 5.43
C LEU A 85 6.79 1.96 6.26
N ARG A 86 6.76 1.91 7.60
CA ARG A 86 7.89 2.33 8.44
C ARG A 86 9.01 1.30 8.54
N LEU A 87 8.86 0.13 7.93
CA LEU A 87 9.95 -0.83 7.85
C LEU A 87 11.02 -0.39 6.83
N GLU A 88 12.27 -0.64 7.18
CA GLU A 88 13.45 -0.44 6.37
C GLU A 88 13.98 -1.77 5.82
N LYS A 89 14.91 -1.70 4.87
CA LYS A 89 15.51 -2.89 4.26
C LYS A 89 16.15 -3.79 5.31
N GLY A 90 15.66 -5.03 5.39
CA GLY A 90 16.11 -6.05 6.32
C GLY A 90 15.32 -6.09 7.62
N ASP A 91 14.43 -5.14 7.86
CA ASP A 91 13.52 -5.20 9.01
C ASP A 91 12.59 -6.39 8.91
N VAL A 92 12.35 -7.01 10.07
CA VAL A 92 11.37 -8.05 10.27
C VAL A 92 10.18 -7.47 11.02
N GLY A 93 8.96 -7.78 10.58
CA GLY A 93 7.74 -7.38 11.25
C GLY A 93 6.73 -8.52 11.31
N THR A 94 5.99 -8.61 12.40
CA THR A 94 4.87 -9.56 12.53
C THR A 94 3.55 -8.81 12.33
N VAL A 95 2.72 -9.23 11.38
CA VAL A 95 1.44 -8.58 11.07
C VAL A 95 0.50 -8.67 12.28
N LYS A 96 0.07 -7.53 12.82
CA LYS A 96 -0.89 -7.46 13.94
C LYS A 96 -2.30 -7.14 13.49
N THR A 97 -2.42 -6.16 12.59
CA THR A 97 -3.70 -5.64 12.11
C THR A 97 -3.60 -5.33 10.63
N ILE A 98 -4.70 -5.60 9.91
CA ILE A 98 -4.90 -5.21 8.53
C ILE A 98 -6.18 -4.37 8.52
N GLU A 99 -6.08 -3.12 8.09
CA GLU A 99 -7.22 -2.25 7.87
C GLU A 99 -7.91 -2.58 6.54
N GLY A 100 -9.24 -2.71 6.57
CA GLY A 100 -10.06 -2.89 5.38
C GLY A 100 -11.16 -3.92 5.56
N GLY A 101 -11.98 -4.09 4.53
CA GLY A 101 -13.01 -5.14 4.53
C GLY A 101 -12.39 -6.53 4.33
N LYS A 102 -13.17 -7.58 4.65
CA LYS A 102 -12.79 -8.99 4.46
C LYS A 102 -12.30 -9.33 3.04
N GLU A 103 -12.83 -8.65 2.04
CA GLU A 103 -12.40 -8.80 0.65
C GLU A 103 -10.92 -8.39 0.48
N PHE A 104 -10.52 -7.29 1.11
CA PHE A 104 -9.14 -6.79 1.07
C PHE A 104 -8.17 -7.71 1.84
N GLU A 105 -8.59 -8.20 3.02
CA GLU A 105 -7.83 -9.22 3.77
C GLU A 105 -7.65 -10.50 2.93
N GLY A 106 -8.68 -10.89 2.17
CA GLY A 106 -8.61 -12.01 1.23
C GLY A 106 -7.51 -11.82 0.19
N PHE A 107 -7.41 -10.64 -0.43
CA PHE A 107 -6.34 -10.35 -1.40
C PHE A 107 -4.94 -10.42 -0.79
N LEU A 108 -4.75 -9.96 0.44
CA LEU A 108 -3.46 -10.04 1.13
C LEU A 108 -3.11 -11.47 1.55
N SER A 109 -4.12 -12.26 1.92
CA SER A 109 -3.96 -13.68 2.26
C SER A 109 -3.41 -14.49 1.09
N GLU A 110 -3.79 -14.16 -0.16
CA GLU A 110 -3.21 -14.76 -1.36
C GLU A 110 -1.71 -14.49 -1.54
N CYS A 111 -1.21 -13.37 -0.98
CA CYS A 111 0.21 -13.04 -0.90
C CYS A 111 0.90 -13.66 0.33
N GLY A 112 0.19 -14.48 1.12
CA GLY A 112 0.66 -15.02 2.39
C GLY A 112 0.66 -14.02 3.54
N ILE A 113 0.16 -12.80 3.34
CA ILE A 113 0.12 -11.75 4.35
C ILE A 113 -1.19 -11.88 5.12
N VAL A 114 -1.10 -12.50 6.29
CA VAL A 114 -2.21 -12.71 7.22
C VAL A 114 -1.82 -12.26 8.62
N LYS A 115 -2.80 -12.12 9.52
CA LYS A 115 -2.50 -11.82 10.92
C LYS A 115 -1.56 -12.88 11.52
N GLU A 116 -0.60 -12.42 12.31
CA GLU A 116 0.53 -13.17 12.88
C GLU A 116 1.56 -13.71 11.87
N SER A 117 1.43 -13.42 10.57
CA SER A 117 2.50 -13.74 9.62
C SER A 117 3.72 -12.85 9.85
N GLU A 118 4.91 -13.45 9.75
CA GLU A 118 6.17 -12.72 9.71
C GLU A 118 6.48 -12.31 8.28
N LEU A 119 6.97 -11.07 8.12
CA LEU A 119 7.44 -10.54 6.85
C LEU A 119 8.80 -9.87 7.03
N ILE A 120 9.57 -9.84 5.94
CA ILE A 120 10.85 -9.12 5.87
C ILE A 120 10.73 -8.06 4.80
N PHE A 121 10.99 -6.80 5.14
CA PHE A 121 11.01 -5.72 4.18
C PHE A 121 12.27 -5.79 3.32
N LEU A 122 12.12 -5.98 2.01
CA LEU A 122 13.27 -6.16 1.11
C LEU A 122 13.70 -4.84 0.49
N SER A 123 12.77 -4.13 -0.16
CA SER A 123 13.06 -2.86 -0.84
C SER A 123 11.81 -2.22 -1.39
N HIS A 124 11.90 -0.91 -1.64
CA HIS A 124 11.05 -0.22 -2.60
C HIS A 124 11.30 -0.68 -4.04
N ILE A 125 10.23 -0.83 -4.82
CA ILE A 125 10.30 -1.09 -6.26
C ILE A 125 10.21 0.26 -7.00
N PRO A 126 11.14 0.57 -7.92
CA PRO A 126 11.08 1.80 -8.70
C PRO A 126 9.75 1.93 -9.42
N ASP A 127 9.13 3.12 -9.38
CA ASP A 127 7.89 3.37 -10.09
C ASP A 127 8.14 3.45 -11.60
N ARG A 128 7.75 2.40 -12.31
CA ARG A 128 7.92 2.25 -13.76
C ARG A 128 6.55 1.99 -14.40
N THR A 129 6.43 2.37 -15.66
CA THR A 129 5.30 1.95 -16.47
C THR A 129 5.66 0.66 -17.19
N MET A 130 4.93 -0.41 -16.91
CA MET A 130 4.99 -1.65 -17.67
C MET A 130 4.15 -1.50 -18.93
N VAL A 131 4.73 -1.81 -20.09
CA VAL A 131 4.03 -1.88 -21.38
C VAL A 131 3.89 -3.34 -21.77
N LEU A 132 2.64 -3.82 -21.85
CA LEU A 132 2.28 -5.20 -22.14
C LEU A 132 1.58 -5.27 -23.49
N ALA A 133 1.85 -6.31 -24.27
CA ALA A 133 0.95 -6.69 -25.35
C ALA A 133 -0.10 -7.65 -24.78
N VAL A 134 -1.37 -7.33 -24.97
CA VAL A 134 -2.54 -8.15 -24.60
C VAL A 134 -3.40 -8.28 -25.86
N GLU A 135 -3.60 -9.49 -26.36
CA GLU A 135 -4.35 -9.73 -27.61
C GLU A 135 -3.84 -8.91 -28.83
N GLY A 136 -2.57 -8.52 -28.83
CA GLY A 136 -1.95 -7.71 -29.89
C GLY A 136 -2.03 -6.19 -29.68
N GLU A 137 -2.75 -5.72 -28.66
CA GLU A 137 -2.86 -4.32 -28.29
C GLU A 137 -1.87 -3.96 -27.17
N GLU A 138 -1.31 -2.74 -27.20
CA GLU A 138 -0.45 -2.24 -26.12
C GLU A 138 -1.28 -1.74 -24.93
N MET A 139 -1.07 -2.34 -23.77
CA MET A 139 -1.61 -1.92 -22.48
C MET A 139 -0.51 -1.34 -21.60
N ARG A 140 -0.80 -0.24 -20.91
CA ARG A 140 0.12 0.41 -19.96
C ARG A 140 -0.42 0.30 -18.54
N MET A 141 0.43 -0.08 -17.59
CA MET A 141 0.10 -0.07 -16.17
C MET A 141 1.31 0.22 -15.30
N GLY A 142 1.08 0.83 -14.14
CA GLY A 142 2.14 1.05 -13.13
C GLY A 142 2.42 -0.21 -12.30
N GLU A 143 3.58 -0.26 -11.66
CA GLU A 143 4.04 -1.42 -10.86
C GLU A 143 3.04 -1.84 -9.77
N GLY A 144 2.30 -0.89 -9.18
CA GLY A 144 1.29 -1.20 -8.15
C GLY A 144 -0.03 -1.77 -8.69
N GLN A 145 -0.33 -1.55 -9.97
CA GLN A 145 -1.41 -2.25 -10.66
C GLN A 145 -0.93 -3.62 -11.13
N ALA A 146 0.31 -3.71 -11.60
CA ALA A 146 0.95 -4.97 -11.96
C ALA A 146 1.02 -5.95 -10.77
N SER A 147 1.27 -5.45 -9.54
CA SER A 147 1.34 -6.29 -8.33
C SER A 147 0.04 -7.00 -7.97
N LYS A 148 -1.05 -6.70 -8.70
CA LYS A 148 -2.38 -7.27 -8.50
C LYS A 148 -2.73 -8.31 -9.56
N VAL A 149 -1.82 -8.57 -10.49
CA VAL A 149 -2.01 -9.51 -11.59
C VAL A 149 -1.05 -10.67 -11.40
N PHE A 150 -1.60 -11.85 -11.18
CA PHE A 150 -0.86 -13.09 -11.11
C PHE A 150 -0.91 -13.78 -12.47
N VAL A 151 0.23 -14.31 -12.87
CA VAL A 151 0.45 -14.92 -14.17
C VAL A 151 1.13 -16.26 -13.96
N THR A 152 0.78 -17.23 -14.80
CA THR A 152 1.50 -18.50 -14.88
C THR A 152 2.60 -18.38 -15.95
N ARG A 153 3.83 -18.68 -15.56
CA ARG A 153 4.98 -18.89 -16.45
C ARG A 153 5.66 -20.19 -16.10
N GLU A 154 6.01 -21.01 -17.08
CA GLU A 154 6.69 -22.29 -16.85
C GLU A 154 6.01 -23.19 -15.78
N GLY A 155 4.68 -23.13 -15.69
CA GLY A 155 3.89 -23.86 -14.68
C GLY A 155 3.96 -23.30 -13.25
N ARG A 156 4.52 -22.10 -13.06
CA ARG A 156 4.62 -21.42 -11.76
C ARG A 156 3.81 -20.12 -11.76
N SER A 157 3.05 -19.92 -10.69
CA SER A 157 2.34 -18.67 -10.42
C SER A 157 3.31 -17.60 -9.93
N THR A 158 3.23 -16.39 -10.48
CA THR A 158 4.01 -15.23 -10.03
C THR A 158 3.29 -13.93 -10.33
N GLN A 159 3.68 -12.83 -9.70
CA GLN A 159 3.17 -11.52 -10.08
C GLN A 159 3.82 -11.05 -11.38
N ILE A 160 3.04 -10.38 -12.23
CA ILE A 160 3.51 -9.92 -13.55
C ILE A 160 4.76 -9.02 -13.46
N ASN A 161 4.98 -8.34 -12.34
CA ASN A 161 6.18 -7.52 -12.06
C ASN A 161 7.48 -8.30 -12.24
N TYR A 162 7.45 -9.62 -12.06
CA TYR A 162 8.61 -10.49 -12.16
C TYR A 162 8.91 -11.01 -13.57
N LEU A 163 8.12 -10.63 -14.59
CA LEU A 163 8.39 -10.97 -15.99
C LEU A 163 9.59 -10.16 -16.52
N ASN A 164 10.38 -10.76 -17.39
CA ASN A 164 11.43 -10.06 -18.14
C ASN A 164 10.86 -9.46 -19.42
N ASP A 165 11.58 -8.48 -19.99
CA ASP A 165 11.20 -7.90 -21.27
C ASP A 165 11.28 -8.99 -22.37
N GLY A 166 10.24 -9.07 -23.19
CA GLY A 166 9.99 -10.13 -24.16
C GLY A 166 9.34 -11.40 -23.59
N GLU A 167 9.18 -11.53 -22.28
CA GLU A 167 8.66 -12.74 -21.65
C GLU A 167 7.13 -12.84 -21.81
N LYS A 168 6.67 -14.05 -22.14
CA LYS A 168 5.25 -14.39 -22.27
C LYS A 168 4.74 -15.06 -21.01
N ALA A 169 3.48 -14.80 -20.67
CA ALA A 169 2.79 -15.49 -19.59
C ALA A 169 1.28 -15.52 -19.86
N THR A 170 0.58 -16.38 -19.12
CA THR A 170 -0.89 -16.41 -19.13
C THR A 170 -1.40 -15.80 -17.83
N VAL A 171 -2.35 -14.88 -17.92
CA VAL A 171 -3.01 -14.31 -16.73
C VAL A 171 -3.74 -15.44 -16.01
N GLU A 172 -3.36 -15.66 -14.75
CA GLU A 172 -3.97 -16.68 -13.91
C GLU A 172 -5.13 -16.09 -13.12
N ARG A 173 -4.90 -14.95 -12.47
CA ARG A 173 -5.90 -14.26 -11.64
C ARG A 173 -5.57 -12.79 -11.43
N ILE A 174 -6.59 -12.01 -11.06
CA ILE A 174 -6.50 -10.58 -10.80
C ILE A 174 -7.10 -10.25 -9.43
N THR A 175 -6.26 -9.83 -8.49
CA THR A 175 -6.64 -9.48 -7.12
C THR A 175 -6.89 -7.99 -6.96
N GLY A 176 -8.03 -7.58 -6.40
CA GLY A 176 -8.33 -6.17 -6.16
C GLY A 176 -9.80 -5.86 -6.36
N GLY A 177 -10.20 -4.64 -5.98
CA GLY A 177 -11.60 -4.24 -6.04
C GLY A 177 -12.19 -4.27 -7.46
N THR A 178 -13.51 -4.42 -7.52
CA THR A 178 -14.33 -4.55 -8.74
C THR A 178 -14.01 -3.52 -9.83
N HIS A 179 -13.75 -2.26 -9.47
CA HIS A 179 -13.39 -1.21 -10.43
C HIS A 179 -12.08 -1.52 -11.19
N LEU A 180 -11.07 -2.08 -10.52
CA LEU A 180 -9.82 -2.47 -11.16
C LEU A 180 -10.04 -3.65 -12.11
N GLN A 181 -10.79 -4.66 -11.65
CA GLN A 181 -11.11 -5.85 -12.45
C GLN A 181 -11.90 -5.48 -13.71
N GLU A 182 -12.88 -4.59 -13.59
CA GLU A 182 -13.66 -4.07 -14.72
C GLU A 182 -12.76 -3.31 -15.71
N LYS A 183 -11.90 -2.42 -15.21
CA LYS A 183 -10.93 -1.70 -16.05
C LYS A 183 -10.04 -2.66 -16.84
N PHE A 184 -9.52 -3.70 -16.20
CA PHE A 184 -8.65 -4.68 -16.84
C PHE A 184 -9.39 -5.52 -17.89
N ARG A 185 -10.62 -5.96 -17.57
CA ARG A 185 -11.48 -6.68 -18.51
C ARG A 185 -11.80 -5.86 -19.76
N GLN A 186 -12.07 -4.57 -19.62
CA GLN A 186 -12.30 -3.66 -20.77
C GLN A 186 -11.05 -3.47 -21.65
N LEU A 187 -9.86 -3.72 -21.10
CA LEU A 187 -8.58 -3.64 -21.79
C LEU A 187 -8.08 -5.01 -22.28
N GLY A 188 -8.95 -6.03 -22.27
CA GLY A 188 -8.61 -7.40 -22.71
C GLY A 188 -7.82 -8.22 -21.69
N LEU A 189 -7.43 -7.64 -20.55
CA LEU A 189 -6.70 -8.34 -19.50
C LEU A 189 -7.67 -9.13 -18.62
N ASN A 190 -7.97 -10.36 -19.06
CA ASN A 190 -8.84 -11.31 -18.39
C ASN A 190 -8.04 -12.54 -17.93
N GLU A 191 -8.59 -13.32 -17.00
CA GLU A 191 -8.04 -14.65 -16.69
C GLU A 191 -8.00 -15.51 -17.96
N GLY A 192 -6.87 -16.19 -18.19
CA GLY A 192 -6.59 -16.94 -19.41
C GLY A 192 -5.98 -16.10 -20.55
N ALA A 193 -5.94 -14.77 -20.45
CA ALA A 193 -5.33 -13.94 -21.49
C ALA A 193 -3.82 -14.20 -21.62
N GLU A 194 -3.34 -14.35 -22.86
CA GLU A 194 -1.91 -14.37 -23.14
C GLU A 194 -1.37 -12.93 -23.18
N ILE A 195 -0.26 -12.73 -22.50
CA ILE A 195 0.40 -11.42 -22.42
C ILE A 195 1.88 -11.55 -22.73
N THR A 196 2.47 -10.46 -23.23
CA THR A 196 3.92 -10.33 -23.37
C THR A 196 4.37 -9.02 -22.75
N LEU A 197 5.34 -9.05 -21.85
CA LEU A 197 5.95 -7.80 -21.38
C LEU A 197 6.85 -7.24 -22.47
N LEU A 198 6.48 -6.11 -23.06
CA LEU A 198 7.25 -5.52 -24.16
C LEU A 198 8.46 -4.75 -23.64
N ARG A 199 8.25 -3.90 -22.63
CA ARG A 199 9.28 -3.02 -22.05
C ARG A 199 8.82 -2.41 -20.74
N ARG A 200 9.78 -1.91 -19.96
CA ARG A 200 9.54 -1.01 -18.83
C ARG A 200 10.02 0.40 -19.16
N GLU A 201 9.09 1.35 -19.11
CA GLU A 201 9.39 2.77 -19.29
C GLU A 201 9.63 3.41 -17.92
N THR A 202 10.76 4.10 -17.76
CA THR A 202 11.00 4.95 -16.59
C THR A 202 10.20 6.23 -16.78
N VAL A 203 9.19 6.42 -15.93
CA VAL A 203 8.57 7.75 -15.83
C VAL A 203 9.57 8.63 -15.08
N ALA A 204 9.80 9.86 -15.54
CA ALA A 204 10.48 10.85 -14.71
C ALA A 204 9.70 10.92 -13.38
N PRO A 205 10.33 10.73 -12.21
CA PRO A 205 9.58 10.73 -10.97
C PRO A 205 9.00 12.12 -10.77
N THR A 206 7.67 12.25 -10.81
CA THR A 206 7.02 13.29 -10.02
C THR A 206 6.74 12.65 -8.66
N PRO A 207 7.55 12.93 -7.63
CA PRO A 207 7.34 12.32 -6.32
C PRO A 207 6.00 12.83 -5.78
N LYS A 208 4.97 11.99 -5.81
CA LYS A 208 3.86 12.15 -4.87
C LYS A 208 4.27 11.45 -3.58
N GLN A 209 4.96 12.24 -2.76
CA GLN A 209 5.30 11.97 -1.36
C GLN A 209 4.17 11.20 -0.68
N GLY A 210 4.46 10.07 -0.05
CA GLY A 210 3.52 9.48 0.89
C GLY A 210 3.55 10.35 2.14
N ALA A 211 2.56 11.23 2.32
CA ALA A 211 2.49 12.08 3.50
C ALA A 211 1.98 11.26 4.68
N TYR A 212 2.82 11.09 5.70
CA TYR A 212 2.41 10.60 7.01
C TYR A 212 2.46 11.77 7.96
N ILE A 213 1.53 11.80 8.91
CA ILE A 213 1.59 12.72 10.02
C ILE A 213 2.06 11.96 11.23
N LEU A 214 3.23 12.34 11.75
CA LEU A 214 3.65 11.92 13.08
C LEU A 214 3.07 12.91 14.08
N ALA A 215 2.10 12.45 14.86
CA ALA A 215 1.49 13.24 15.93
C ALA A 215 1.87 12.67 17.29
N ARG A 216 2.00 13.54 18.28
CA ARG A 216 2.16 13.16 19.69
C ARG A 216 0.85 13.41 20.42
N ILE A 217 0.46 12.43 21.23
CA ILE A 217 -0.72 12.47 22.09
C ILE A 217 -0.24 12.17 23.51
N GLY A 218 -0.09 13.22 24.33
CA GLY A 218 0.57 13.08 25.63
C GLY A 218 2.03 12.59 25.47
N GLU A 219 2.33 11.41 25.99
CA GLU A 219 3.66 10.78 25.88
C GLU A 219 3.81 9.83 24.68
N GLN A 220 2.71 9.53 23.97
CA GLN A 220 2.70 8.55 22.87
C GLN A 220 2.91 9.22 21.51
N LEU A 221 3.76 8.62 20.66
CA LEU A 221 3.88 8.98 19.25
C LEU A 221 2.99 8.07 18.40
N VAL A 222 2.21 8.68 17.51
CA VAL A 222 1.25 8.02 16.63
C VAL A 222 1.52 8.43 15.19
N THR A 223 1.61 7.45 14.29
CA THR A 223 1.73 7.70 12.86
C THR A 223 0.36 7.58 12.21
N ILE A 224 -0.08 8.65 11.53
CA ILE A 224 -1.37 8.73 10.87
C ILE A 224 -1.13 8.74 9.36
N GLY A 225 -1.64 7.71 8.67
CA GLY A 225 -1.56 7.63 7.22
C GLY A 225 -2.33 8.75 6.53
N HIS A 226 -1.90 9.14 5.34
CA HIS A 226 -2.52 10.21 4.53
C HIS A 226 -4.05 10.08 4.47
N GLY A 227 -4.56 8.87 4.20
CA GLY A 227 -6.00 8.64 4.04
C GLY A 227 -6.80 8.75 5.34
N LEU A 228 -6.14 8.63 6.50
CA LEU A 228 -6.74 8.89 7.81
C LEU A 228 -6.60 10.38 8.18
N ALA A 229 -5.43 10.97 7.94
CA ALA A 229 -5.16 12.38 8.18
C ALA A 229 -6.13 13.30 7.41
N GLU A 230 -6.43 12.96 6.15
CA GLU A 230 -7.40 13.70 5.31
C GLU A 230 -8.77 13.82 6.00
N LYS A 231 -9.14 12.81 6.79
CA LYS A 231 -10.46 12.67 7.41
C LYS A 231 -10.56 13.30 8.79
N VAL A 232 -9.44 13.68 9.41
CA VAL A 232 -9.42 14.32 10.73
C VAL A 232 -9.47 15.84 10.53
N LEU A 233 -10.52 16.49 11.02
CA LEU A 233 -10.66 17.94 10.96
C LEU A 233 -10.18 18.56 12.26
N VAL A 234 -9.34 19.60 12.16
CA VAL A 234 -8.71 20.24 13.31
C VAL A 234 -8.83 21.77 13.30
N GLU A 235 -8.57 22.35 14.47
CA GLU A 235 -8.32 23.78 14.68
C GLU A 235 -7.05 24.02 15.51
#